data_AF-A0A8J6VAV9-F1
#
_entry.id   AF-A0A8J6VAV9-F1
#
_cell.length_a   1.000
_cell.length_b   1.000
_cell.length_c   1.000
_cell.angle_alpha   90.00
_cell.angle_beta   90.00
_cell.angle_gamma   90.00
#
_symmetry.space_group_name_H-M   'P 1'
#
loop_
_entity.id
_entity.type
_entity.pdbx_description
1 polymer ?
#
loop_
_entity_poly.entity_id
_entity_poly.type
_entity_poly.pdbx_seq_one_letter_code
_entity_poly.pdbx_strand_id
1 'polypeptide(L)'
;MSGKFGISFLVLVSMTLMGACSDIREKYPRSAINPSLGLDINNTPTPGLQSPTTQVSQSIPVSAEAERKKYKTIPLTNIKDAKSLKGSDPQAIALAAFGNIESEGGSRDVRVEYPQPDRAVVTIAQTGVADDSVGAIKYRVEFAPTSPSAQKPQEWTIAWVGSQVKCHVGRGHQDWSTEICQ
;
A
#
# COMPACT_ATOMS: atom_id res chain seq x y z
N MET A 1 -31.51 11.96 52.51
CA MET A 1 -32.47 12.38 51.48
C MET A 1 -32.37 11.43 50.31
N SER A 2 -33.42 10.62 50.15
CA SER A 2 -33.55 9.58 49.14
C SER A 2 -34.18 10.17 47.88
N GLY A 3 -33.50 10.09 46.74
CA GLY A 3 -34.04 10.43 45.43
C GLY A 3 -34.25 9.15 44.63
N LYS A 4 -35.51 8.79 44.40
CA LYS A 4 -35.96 7.63 43.63
C LYS A 4 -36.42 8.05 42.23
N PHE A 5 -36.40 7.06 41.33
CA PHE A 5 -37.22 6.88 40.11
C PHE A 5 -36.88 7.65 38.83
N GLY A 6 -36.67 6.86 37.77
CA GLY A 6 -36.69 7.23 36.36
C GLY A 6 -36.62 5.97 35.50
N ILE A 7 -37.76 5.28 35.38
CA ILE A 7 -37.99 4.05 34.61
C ILE A 7 -38.20 4.38 33.12
N SER A 8 -37.75 3.46 32.25
CA SER A 8 -38.17 3.21 30.87
C SER A 8 -38.16 4.36 29.85
N PHE A 9 -37.42 4.16 28.76
CA PHE A 9 -38.07 3.96 27.46
C PHE A 9 -37.34 2.89 26.65
N LEU A 10 -38.04 1.78 26.50
CA LEU A 10 -37.72 0.65 25.65
C LEU A 10 -38.32 0.97 24.28
N VAL A 11 -37.51 1.17 23.25
CA VAL A 11 -37.99 1.17 21.86
C VAL A 11 -37.06 0.26 21.05
N LEU A 12 -37.43 -1.01 21.05
CA LEU A 12 -37.05 -1.98 20.03
C LEU A 12 -37.78 -1.61 18.74
N VAL A 13 -37.06 -1.18 17.71
CA VAL A 13 -37.54 -1.32 16.32
C VAL A 13 -36.66 -2.37 15.66
N SER A 14 -37.13 -3.60 15.76
CA SER A 14 -36.73 -4.70 14.90
C SER A 14 -37.47 -4.52 13.57
N MET A 15 -36.74 -4.29 12.49
CA MET A 15 -37.33 -4.26 11.15
C MET A 15 -36.52 -5.20 10.26
N THR A 16 -36.87 -6.49 10.36
CA THR A 16 -36.43 -7.55 9.46
C THR A 16 -37.14 -7.34 8.13
N LEU A 17 -36.42 -6.93 7.08
CA LEU A 17 -36.92 -7.01 5.71
C LEU A 17 -36.48 -8.34 5.11
N MET A 18 -37.41 -9.30 5.09
CA MET A 18 -37.33 -10.48 4.23
C MET A 18 -37.65 -10.03 2.80
N GLY A 19 -36.61 -9.92 1.97
CA GLY A 19 -36.73 -9.71 0.52
C GLY A 19 -36.33 -10.99 -0.21
N ALA A 20 -37.27 -11.55 -0.96
CA ALA A 20 -37.25 -12.87 -1.56
C ALA A 20 -36.08 -13.13 -2.54
N CYS A 21 -35.53 -14.34 -2.50
CA CYS A 21 -34.82 -14.98 -3.60
C CYS A 21 -35.76 -15.09 -4.80
N SER A 22 -35.37 -14.54 -5.95
CA SER A 22 -35.93 -14.91 -7.25
C SER A 22 -34.81 -15.48 -8.12
N ASP A 23 -34.96 -16.79 -8.33
CA ASP A 23 -34.26 -17.65 -9.28
C ASP A 23 -34.47 -17.13 -10.71
N ILE A 24 -33.41 -16.75 -11.42
CA ILE A 24 -33.40 -16.77 -12.88
C ILE A 24 -32.13 -17.48 -13.34
N ARG A 25 -32.32 -18.77 -13.54
CA ARG A 25 -31.49 -19.68 -14.33
C ARG A 25 -31.48 -19.23 -15.79
N GLU A 26 -30.43 -19.63 -16.51
CA GLU A 26 -30.40 -19.82 -17.98
C GLU A 26 -29.82 -18.68 -18.83
N LYS A 27 -28.48 -18.65 -18.98
CA LYS A 27 -27.84 -18.58 -20.32
C LYS A 27 -26.31 -18.74 -20.27
N TYR A 28 -25.81 -19.97 -20.14
CA TYR A 28 -24.50 -20.31 -20.71
C TYR A 28 -24.51 -21.76 -21.22
N PRO A 29 -24.19 -22.00 -22.51
CA PRO A 29 -24.19 -23.34 -23.09
C PRO A 29 -23.08 -24.21 -22.48
N ARG A 30 -23.45 -25.48 -22.19
CA ARG A 30 -22.56 -26.55 -21.76
C ARG A 30 -21.53 -26.83 -22.87
N SER A 31 -20.27 -26.45 -22.65
CA SER A 31 -19.16 -27.00 -23.42
C SER A 31 -18.93 -28.46 -23.00
N ALA A 32 -18.89 -29.31 -24.02
CA ALA A 32 -18.80 -30.75 -23.92
C ALA A 32 -17.54 -31.22 -23.20
N ILE A 33 -17.75 -32.24 -22.38
CA ILE A 33 -16.74 -33.06 -21.72
C ILE A 33 -16.24 -34.05 -22.77
N ASN A 34 -14.95 -34.05 -23.08
CA ASN A 34 -14.31 -35.13 -23.85
C ASN A 34 -13.86 -36.23 -22.87
N PRO A 35 -14.33 -37.48 -23.00
CA PRO A 35 -13.73 -38.61 -22.33
C PRO A 35 -12.77 -39.33 -23.30
N SER A 36 -11.49 -39.38 -22.95
CA SER A 36 -10.59 -40.41 -23.47
C SER A 36 -9.65 -40.85 -22.36
N LEU A 37 -10.06 -41.92 -21.70
CA LEU A 37 -9.23 -42.81 -20.90
C LEU A 37 -8.22 -43.48 -21.83
N GLY A 38 -6.94 -43.17 -21.66
CA GLY A 38 -5.82 -43.95 -22.16
C GLY A 38 -4.91 -44.29 -21.00
N LEU A 39 -5.13 -45.46 -20.41
CA LEU A 39 -4.16 -46.13 -19.54
C LEU A 39 -3.11 -46.76 -20.45
N ASP A 40 -1.86 -46.34 -20.34
CA ASP A 40 -0.73 -47.21 -20.67
C ASP A 40 0.33 -47.08 -19.59
N ILE A 41 0.56 -48.22 -18.95
CA ILE A 41 1.48 -48.47 -17.86
C ILE A 41 2.66 -49.19 -18.48
N ASN A 42 3.87 -48.62 -18.45
CA ASN A 42 5.11 -49.40 -18.49
C ASN A 42 6.25 -48.60 -17.83
N ASN A 43 6.67 -49.10 -16.67
CA ASN A 43 7.83 -48.68 -15.85
C ASN A 43 9.14 -48.85 -16.68
N THR A 44 10.28 -48.16 -16.51
CA THR A 44 11.12 -47.76 -15.34
C THR A 44 12.41 -47.08 -15.94
N PRO A 45 13.44 -46.56 -15.22
CA PRO A 45 13.57 -45.84 -13.94
C PRO A 45 14.21 -44.42 -14.07
N THR A 46 13.93 -43.55 -13.09
CA THR A 46 14.53 -42.22 -12.83
C THR A 46 16.03 -42.30 -12.45
N PRO A 47 16.86 -41.29 -12.77
CA PRO A 47 17.22 -40.23 -11.78
C PRO A 47 17.39 -38.84 -12.44
N GLY A 48 17.09 -37.68 -11.86
CA GLY A 48 16.58 -37.32 -10.55
C GLY A 48 15.87 -35.97 -10.64
N LEU A 49 15.02 -35.76 -9.65
CA LEU A 49 14.09 -34.66 -9.48
C LEU A 49 14.86 -33.39 -9.05
N GLN A 50 14.79 -32.31 -9.83
CA GLN A 50 14.85 -30.96 -9.27
C GLN A 50 13.60 -30.22 -9.74
N SER A 51 12.60 -30.23 -8.86
CA SER A 51 11.45 -29.34 -8.94
C SER A 51 11.94 -27.89 -9.09
N PRO A 52 11.37 -27.07 -9.99
CA PRO A 52 11.44 -25.63 -9.82
C PRO A 52 10.64 -25.32 -8.56
N THR A 53 11.32 -24.89 -7.51
CA THR A 53 10.73 -24.33 -6.31
C THR A 53 9.75 -23.22 -6.71
N THR A 54 8.46 -23.43 -6.44
CA THR A 54 7.43 -22.40 -6.49
C THR A 54 7.81 -21.28 -5.52
N GLN A 55 8.58 -20.30 -6.00
CA GLN A 55 8.72 -19.03 -5.29
C GLN A 55 7.48 -18.21 -5.62
N VAL A 56 6.62 -18.07 -4.62
CA VAL A 56 5.54 -17.07 -4.58
C VAL A 56 6.23 -15.70 -4.58
N SER A 57 6.63 -15.23 -5.76
CA SER A 57 7.07 -13.86 -5.96
C SER A 57 5.81 -13.01 -6.03
N GLN A 58 5.55 -12.23 -4.98
CA GLN A 58 4.63 -11.11 -5.08
C GLN A 58 5.25 -10.14 -6.08
N SER A 59 4.94 -10.30 -7.36
CA SER A 59 5.48 -9.48 -8.43
C SER A 59 4.98 -8.06 -8.23
N ILE A 60 5.88 -7.16 -7.83
CA ILE A 60 5.63 -5.73 -7.87
C ILE A 60 5.28 -5.40 -9.33
N PRO A 61 4.20 -4.64 -9.61
CA PRO A 61 3.87 -4.23 -10.95
C PRO A 61 5.06 -3.49 -11.56
N VAL A 62 5.40 -3.81 -12.80
CA VAL A 62 6.57 -3.31 -13.53
C VAL A 62 6.67 -1.76 -13.47
N SER A 63 5.52 -1.08 -13.43
CA SER A 63 5.44 0.37 -13.28
C SER A 63 5.96 0.88 -11.93
N ALA A 64 5.69 0.19 -10.83
CA ALA A 64 6.13 0.64 -9.51
C ALA A 64 7.65 0.47 -9.34
N GLU A 65 8.22 -0.61 -9.85
CA GLU A 65 9.68 -0.79 -9.83
C GLU A 65 10.40 0.26 -10.67
N ALA A 66 9.83 0.63 -11.84
CA ALA A 66 10.35 1.71 -12.66
C ALA A 66 10.30 3.07 -11.93
N GLU A 67 9.22 3.35 -11.19
CA GLU A 67 9.14 4.57 -10.38
C GLU A 67 10.14 4.56 -9.22
N ARG A 68 10.30 3.44 -8.50
CA ARG A 68 11.24 3.32 -7.37
C ARG A 68 12.68 3.60 -7.78
N LYS A 69 13.09 3.20 -8.98
CA LYS A 69 14.45 3.46 -9.53
C LYS A 69 14.82 4.93 -9.64
N LYS A 70 13.84 5.85 -9.62
CA LYS A 70 14.08 7.30 -9.64
C LYS A 70 14.45 7.86 -8.27
N TYR A 71 14.31 7.07 -7.20
CA TYR A 71 14.48 7.50 -5.82
C TYR A 71 15.61 6.76 -5.13
N LYS A 72 16.23 7.42 -4.16
CA LYS A 72 17.15 6.79 -3.23
C LYS A 72 16.33 6.05 -2.18
N THR A 73 16.40 4.73 -2.16
CA THR A 73 15.68 3.91 -1.16
C THR A 73 16.11 4.29 0.26
N ILE A 74 15.14 4.49 1.13
CA ILE A 74 15.33 4.67 2.58
C ILE A 74 14.96 3.35 3.26
N PRO A 75 15.90 2.68 3.96
CA PRO A 75 15.59 1.48 4.72
C PRO A 75 14.51 1.77 5.76
N LEU A 76 13.51 0.90 5.88
CA LEU A 76 12.43 1.08 6.87
C LEU A 76 12.94 1.10 8.31
N THR A 77 14.12 0.54 8.56
CA THR A 77 14.82 0.61 9.86
C THR A 77 15.28 2.01 10.24
N ASN A 78 15.44 2.91 9.26
CA ASN A 78 15.87 4.29 9.47
C ASN A 78 14.69 5.24 9.70
N ILE A 79 13.47 4.73 9.57
CA ILE A 79 12.24 5.49 9.82
C ILE A 79 11.78 5.15 11.23
N LYS A 80 11.71 6.17 12.07
CA LYS A 80 11.25 6.01 13.45
C LYS A 80 9.85 5.41 13.46
N ASP A 81 9.68 4.35 14.25
CA ASP A 81 8.38 3.70 14.50
C ASP A 81 7.66 3.16 13.23
N ALA A 82 8.35 2.99 12.09
CA ALA A 82 7.71 2.59 10.84
C ALA A 82 6.90 1.28 10.90
N LYS A 83 7.29 0.34 11.78
CA LYS A 83 6.57 -0.93 11.96
C LYS A 83 5.26 -0.79 12.75
N SER A 84 5.16 0.23 13.62
CA SER A 84 3.95 0.51 14.41
C SER A 84 3.04 1.54 13.73
N LEU A 85 3.55 2.30 12.77
CA LEU A 85 2.79 3.21 11.92
C LEU A 85 1.82 2.46 11.00
N LYS A 86 0.58 2.32 11.46
CA LYS A 86 -0.55 1.71 10.75
C LYS A 86 -1.81 2.55 10.94
N GLY A 87 -2.73 2.49 9.98
CA GLY A 87 -4.01 3.20 10.08
C GLY A 87 -4.78 3.23 8.77
N SER A 88 -5.96 3.85 8.78
CA SER A 88 -6.84 3.94 7.62
C SER A 88 -6.44 5.01 6.59
N ASP A 89 -5.64 6.01 6.99
CA ASP A 89 -5.23 7.13 6.15
C ASP A 89 -3.72 7.08 5.84
N PRO A 90 -3.32 6.71 4.60
CA PRO A 90 -1.92 6.74 4.16
C PRO A 90 -1.25 8.11 4.31
N GLN A 91 -1.99 9.21 4.10
CA GLN A 91 -1.43 10.55 4.19
C GLN A 91 -1.01 10.88 5.62
N ALA A 92 -1.89 10.64 6.58
CA ALA A 92 -1.60 10.84 8.00
C ALA A 92 -0.39 10.00 8.45
N ILE A 93 -0.30 8.74 7.99
CA ILE A 93 0.85 7.87 8.31
C ILE A 93 2.15 8.44 7.71
N ALA A 94 2.13 8.87 6.44
CA ALA A 94 3.30 9.43 5.78
C ALA A 94 3.76 10.74 6.45
N LEU A 95 2.83 11.60 6.86
CA LEU A 95 3.14 12.82 7.60
C LEU A 95 3.65 12.55 9.01
N ALA A 96 3.18 11.50 9.68
CA ALA A 96 3.76 11.09 10.97
C ALA A 96 5.21 10.62 10.81
N ALA A 97 5.53 9.95 9.71
CA ALA A 97 6.89 9.46 9.42
C ALA A 97 7.85 10.56 8.93
N PHE A 98 7.37 11.51 8.10
CA PHE A 98 8.21 12.44 7.34
C PHE A 98 7.76 13.91 7.40
N GLY A 99 6.74 14.25 8.18
CA GLY A 99 6.17 15.59 8.25
C GLY A 99 6.96 16.59 9.09
N ASN A 100 7.97 16.14 9.83
CA ASN A 100 8.77 16.98 10.74
C ASN A 100 10.14 17.31 10.14
N ILE A 101 10.15 17.83 8.91
CA ILE A 101 11.38 18.36 8.28
C ILE A 101 11.45 19.85 8.61
N GLU A 102 12.56 20.27 9.21
CA GLU A 102 12.85 21.68 9.49
C GLU A 102 12.81 22.52 8.21
N SER A 103 12.20 23.71 8.29
CA SER A 103 12.02 24.62 7.15
C SER A 103 12.31 26.06 7.52
N GLU A 104 12.99 26.77 6.61
CA GLU A 104 13.32 28.19 6.72
C GLU A 104 12.49 29.02 5.73
N GLY A 105 11.16 28.89 5.81
CA GLY A 105 10.24 29.70 4.99
C GLY A 105 9.85 29.08 3.64
N GLY A 106 9.83 27.75 3.56
CA GLY A 106 9.40 27.01 2.37
C GLY A 106 7.92 26.63 2.36
N SER A 107 7.59 25.72 1.44
CA SER A 107 6.23 25.19 1.25
C SER A 107 6.22 23.68 1.25
N ARG A 108 5.07 23.07 1.54
CA ARG A 108 4.87 21.63 1.51
C ARG A 108 3.69 21.27 0.62
N ASP A 109 3.91 20.31 -0.27
CA ASP A 109 2.89 19.71 -1.12
C ASP A 109 2.80 18.21 -0.82
N VAL A 110 1.58 17.71 -0.68
CA VAL A 110 1.30 16.31 -0.33
C VAL A 110 0.26 15.76 -1.29
N ARG A 111 0.59 14.65 -1.95
CA ARG A 111 -0.27 13.99 -2.92
C ARG A 111 -0.46 12.54 -2.56
N VAL A 112 -1.70 12.08 -2.65
CA VAL A 112 -2.07 10.68 -2.40
C VAL A 112 -2.64 10.10 -3.69
N GLU A 113 -2.10 8.96 -4.09
CA GLU A 113 -2.51 8.23 -5.29
C GLU A 113 -2.81 6.77 -4.92
N TYR A 114 -3.85 6.21 -5.52
CA TYR A 114 -4.23 4.80 -5.37
C TYR A 114 -4.10 4.10 -6.72
N PRO A 115 -2.89 3.76 -7.16
CA PRO A 115 -2.68 3.14 -8.47
C PRO A 115 -3.32 1.75 -8.56
N GLN A 116 -3.55 1.07 -7.43
CA GLN A 116 -4.21 -0.24 -7.32
C GLN A 116 -5.00 -0.31 -5.99
N PRO A 117 -6.05 -1.15 -5.87
CA PRO A 117 -6.84 -1.25 -4.64
C PRO A 117 -6.03 -1.68 -3.40
N ASP A 118 -4.97 -2.45 -3.60
CA ASP A 118 -4.03 -2.93 -2.58
C ASP A 118 -2.78 -2.06 -2.46
N ARG A 119 -2.81 -0.83 -2.98
CA ARG A 119 -1.66 0.08 -2.98
C ARG A 119 -2.06 1.53 -2.86
N ALA A 120 -1.48 2.20 -1.88
CA ALA A 120 -1.48 3.66 -1.81
C ALA A 120 -0.04 4.19 -1.98
N VAL A 121 0.10 5.34 -2.62
CA VAL A 121 1.35 6.05 -2.78
C VAL A 121 1.15 7.47 -2.28
N VAL A 122 1.97 7.88 -1.32
CA VAL A 122 1.99 9.26 -0.84
C VAL A 122 3.30 9.91 -1.27
N THR A 123 3.20 11.04 -1.95
CA THR A 123 4.36 11.88 -2.29
C THR A 123 4.32 13.13 -1.44
N ILE A 124 5.40 13.41 -0.71
CA ILE A 124 5.57 14.63 0.10
C ILE A 124 6.73 15.41 -0.51
N ALA A 125 6.50 16.61 -1.02
CA ALA A 125 7.54 17.52 -1.48
C ALA A 125 7.59 18.74 -0.56
N GLN A 126 8.79 19.08 -0.08
CA GLN A 126 9.02 20.25 0.75
C GLN A 126 10.16 21.09 0.19
N THR A 127 9.92 22.38 0.00
CA THR A 127 10.93 23.37 -0.36
C THR A 127 11.42 24.12 0.87
N GLY A 128 12.52 24.86 0.75
CA GLY A 128 13.06 25.70 1.83
C GLY A 128 13.36 24.89 3.08
N VAL A 129 14.00 23.73 2.91
CA VAL A 129 14.50 22.95 4.05
C VAL A 129 15.70 23.69 4.67
N ALA A 130 15.94 23.50 5.97
CA ALA A 130 16.96 24.27 6.71
C ALA A 130 18.43 23.91 6.37
N ASP A 131 18.66 22.99 5.43
CA ASP A 131 20.00 22.55 5.03
C ASP A 131 20.60 23.54 4.01
N ASP A 132 21.84 23.95 4.20
CA ASP A 132 22.50 24.98 3.37
C ASP A 132 22.79 24.52 1.93
N SER A 133 22.74 23.21 1.68
CA SER A 133 23.06 22.58 0.42
C SER A 133 21.79 22.10 -0.30
N VAL A 134 20.81 21.61 0.44
CA VAL A 134 19.54 21.09 -0.08
C VAL A 134 18.48 22.20 -0.07
N GLY A 135 17.96 22.58 -1.23
CA GLY A 135 16.86 23.54 -1.33
C GLY A 135 15.46 22.91 -1.25
N ALA A 136 15.34 21.62 -1.59
CA ALA A 136 14.08 20.89 -1.46
C ALA A 136 14.29 19.39 -1.31
N ILE A 137 13.35 18.72 -0.65
CA ILE A 137 13.30 17.27 -0.50
C ILE A 137 11.95 16.72 -0.93
N LYS A 138 11.95 15.52 -1.51
CA LYS A 138 10.73 14.82 -1.91
C LYS A 138 10.79 13.37 -1.48
N TYR A 139 9.80 12.94 -0.72
CA TYR A 139 9.60 11.55 -0.35
C TYR A 139 8.51 10.90 -1.20
N ARG A 140 8.70 9.61 -1.50
CA ARG A 140 7.67 8.72 -2.00
C ARG A 140 7.52 7.58 -1.00
N VAL A 141 6.32 7.43 -0.45
CA VAL A 141 5.97 6.42 0.53
C VAL A 141 4.92 5.51 -0.10
N GLU A 142 5.26 4.24 -0.26
CA GLU A 142 4.34 3.24 -0.79
C GLU A 142 3.79 2.40 0.35
N PHE A 143 2.49 2.14 0.29
CA PHE A 143 1.73 1.43 1.31
C PHE A 143 1.16 0.13 0.76
N ALA A 144 1.09 -0.86 1.64
CA ALA A 144 0.38 -2.11 1.41
C ALA A 144 -0.71 -2.31 2.48
N PRO A 145 -1.78 -3.04 2.16
CA PRO A 145 -2.79 -3.44 3.12
C PRO A 145 -2.17 -4.32 4.21
N THR A 146 -2.57 -4.14 5.47
CA THR A 146 -2.17 -5.03 6.58
C THR A 146 -2.89 -6.39 6.51
N SER A 147 -4.06 -6.42 5.86
CA SER A 147 -4.88 -7.61 5.67
C SER A 147 -5.53 -7.57 4.29
N PRO A 148 -5.55 -8.69 3.54
CA PRO A 148 -6.22 -8.79 2.24
C PRO A 148 -7.75 -8.98 2.36
N SER A 149 -8.31 -9.04 3.57
CA SER A 149 -9.73 -9.33 3.80
C SER A 149 -10.61 -8.10 3.54
N ALA A 150 -11.52 -8.22 2.58
CA ALA A 150 -12.55 -7.23 2.28
C ALA A 150 -13.60 -7.05 3.39
N GLN A 151 -13.61 -7.91 4.41
CA GLN A 151 -14.57 -7.85 5.52
C GLN A 151 -14.14 -6.87 6.63
N LYS A 152 -12.90 -6.36 6.62
CA LYS A 152 -12.41 -5.39 7.60
C LYS A 152 -12.12 -4.05 6.93
N PRO A 153 -12.23 -2.92 7.67
CA PRO A 153 -11.71 -1.65 7.19
C PRO A 153 -10.24 -1.81 6.79
N GLN A 154 -9.88 -1.26 5.63
CA GLN A 154 -8.52 -1.32 5.12
C GLN A 154 -7.59 -0.52 6.06
N GLU A 155 -6.63 -1.20 6.66
CA GLU A 155 -5.51 -0.55 7.32
C GLU A 155 -4.26 -0.64 6.42
N TRP A 156 -3.49 0.44 6.40
CA TRP A 156 -2.28 0.60 5.61
C TRP A 156 -1.06 0.51 6.49
N THR A 157 0.03 -0.04 5.95
CA THR A 157 1.37 -0.01 6.53
C THR A 157 2.38 0.38 5.48
N ILE A 158 3.49 1.00 5.88
CA ILE A 158 4.56 1.38 4.97
C ILE A 158 5.21 0.10 4.41
N ALA A 159 5.25 0.00 3.09
CA ALA A 159 5.85 -1.12 2.36
C ALA A 159 7.20 -0.74 1.73
N TRP A 160 7.37 0.52 1.31
CA TRP A 160 8.61 1.02 0.73
C TRP A 160 8.70 2.54 0.84
N VAL A 161 9.92 3.07 0.94
CA VAL A 161 10.19 4.52 0.95
C VAL A 161 11.41 4.84 0.10
N GLY A 162 11.35 5.97 -0.62
CA GLY A 162 12.52 6.59 -1.20
C GLY A 162 12.46 8.12 -1.20
N SER A 163 13.62 8.74 -1.40
CA SER A 163 13.77 10.19 -1.47
C SER A 163 14.45 10.68 -2.74
N GLN A 164 14.17 11.94 -3.08
CA GLN A 164 14.91 12.77 -4.02
C GLN A 164 15.17 14.13 -3.37
N VAL A 165 16.19 14.82 -3.84
CA VAL A 165 16.54 16.18 -3.41
C VAL A 165 16.65 17.12 -4.61
N LYS A 166 16.58 18.42 -4.34
CA LYS A 166 17.05 19.50 -5.20
C LYS A 166 18.03 20.32 -4.39
N CYS A 167 19.17 20.68 -4.98
CA CYS A 167 20.15 21.50 -4.30
C CYS A 167 19.82 22.98 -4.42
N HIS A 168 20.40 23.78 -3.53
CA HIS A 168 20.47 25.22 -3.73
C HIS A 168 21.30 25.57 -4.98
N VAL A 169 21.06 26.76 -5.54
CA VAL A 169 21.79 27.25 -6.70
C VAL A 169 23.29 27.28 -6.37
N GLY A 170 24.11 26.68 -7.25
CA GLY A 170 25.56 26.58 -7.05
C GLY A 170 26.02 25.44 -6.13
N ARG A 171 25.10 24.63 -5.58
CA ARG A 171 25.41 23.49 -4.70
C ARG A 171 25.11 22.13 -5.35
N GLY A 172 25.05 22.10 -6.69
CA GLY A 172 24.79 20.89 -7.48
C GLY A 172 23.55 20.99 -8.37
N HIS A 173 22.85 19.86 -8.52
CA HIS A 173 21.71 19.72 -9.42
C HIS A 173 20.47 20.48 -8.90
N GLN A 174 19.69 21.06 -9.83
CA GLN A 174 18.50 21.86 -9.51
C GLN A 174 17.17 21.13 -9.80
N ASP A 175 17.25 19.97 -10.44
CA ASP A 175 16.13 19.05 -10.69
C ASP A 175 16.08 17.94 -9.65
N TRP A 176 14.96 17.22 -9.57
CA TRP A 176 14.84 16.12 -8.60
C TRP A 176 15.83 15.01 -8.93
N SER A 177 16.76 14.74 -8.02
CA SER A 177 17.78 13.70 -8.18
C SER A 177 17.99 12.89 -6.91
N THR A 178 18.68 11.76 -7.04
CA THR A 178 19.19 10.94 -5.94
C THR A 178 20.64 11.26 -5.57
N GLU A 179 21.30 12.08 -6.40
CA GLU A 179 22.65 12.57 -6.16
C GLU A 179 22.67 13.47 -4.91
N ILE A 180 23.82 13.55 -4.27
CA ILE A 180 24.01 14.43 -3.11
C ILE A 180 24.19 15.88 -3.57
N CYS A 181 23.84 16.83 -2.71
CA CYS A 181 24.26 18.22 -2.85
C CYS A 181 25.70 18.40 -2.35
N GLN A 182 26.38 19.42 -2.86
CA GLN A 182 27.79 19.74 -2.59
C GLN A 182 27.93 20.82 -1.52
#